data_AF-A0A0F9V973-F1
#
_entry.id   AF-A0A0F9V973-F1
#
_cell.length_a   1.000
_cell.length_b   1.000
_cell.length_c   1.000
_cell.angle_alpha   90.00
_cell.angle_beta   90.00
_cell.angle_gamma   90.00
#
_symmetry.space_group_name_H-M   'P 1'
#
loop_
_entity.id
_entity.type
_entity.pdbx_description
1 polymer ?
#
loop_
_entity_poly.entity_id
_entity_poly.type
_entity_poly.pdbx_seq_one_letter_code
_entity_poly.pdbx_strand_id
1 'polypeptide(L)'
;MMKKLLSIIVLLNILILVLGSRGRYAPVFWKQVSGGIAYDQGSILAGAGFNYAIDTASNDTYLAAVPGITAYNTGLLIFLNPVTDNTTACTLNINSLGAKNIKDGLGGDPPTAHIDAAGITLLCYDGTNFVIINGDNNP
;
A
#
# COMPACT_ATOMS: atom_id res chain seq x y z
N MET A 1 64.03 -16.01 26.40
CA MET A 1 63.19 -14.90 26.89
C MET A 1 62.18 -14.40 25.85
N MET A 2 62.55 -14.20 24.57
CA MET A 2 61.64 -13.69 23.52
C MET A 2 60.43 -14.57 23.15
N LYS A 3 60.51 -15.90 23.26
CA LYS A 3 59.38 -16.79 22.92
C LYS A 3 58.17 -16.67 23.88
N LYS A 4 58.41 -16.34 25.16
CA LYS A 4 57.32 -16.09 26.13
C LYS A 4 56.61 -14.74 25.88
N LEU A 5 57.33 -13.72 25.41
CA LEU A 5 56.74 -12.43 25.03
C LEU A 5 55.82 -12.55 23.81
N LEU A 6 56.20 -13.33 22.79
CA LEU A 6 55.37 -13.53 21.60
C LEU A 6 54.03 -14.23 21.93
N SER A 7 54.05 -15.24 22.81
CA SER A 7 52.82 -15.91 23.25
C SER A 7 51.90 -15.02 24.08
N ILE A 8 52.46 -14.17 24.94
CA ILE A 8 51.69 -13.22 25.77
C ILE A 8 51.04 -12.15 24.91
N ILE A 9 51.71 -11.64 23.88
CA ILE A 9 51.16 -10.64 22.95
C ILE A 9 50.01 -11.23 22.10
N VAL A 10 50.12 -12.50 21.68
CA VAL A 10 49.03 -13.19 20.95
C VAL A 10 47.83 -13.47 21.86
N LEU A 11 48.06 -13.88 23.11
CA LEU A 11 47.00 -14.08 24.11
C LEU A 11 46.29 -12.78 24.51
N LEU A 12 47.02 -11.65 24.57
CA LEU A 12 46.43 -10.35 24.91
C LEU A 12 45.51 -9.82 23.79
N ASN A 13 45.85 -10.06 22.52
CA ASN A 13 45.00 -9.68 21.38
C ASN A 13 43.71 -10.53 21.29
N ILE A 14 43.77 -11.80 21.67
CA ILE A 14 42.58 -12.68 21.73
C ILE A 14 41.69 -12.32 22.93
N LEU A 15 42.28 -11.91 24.06
CA LEU A 15 41.55 -11.52 25.27
C LEU A 15 40.82 -10.17 25.14
N ILE A 16 41.36 -9.23 24.37
CA ILE A 16 40.71 -7.94 24.06
C ILE A 16 39.44 -8.14 23.22
N LEU A 17 39.36 -9.21 22.43
CA LEU A 17 38.13 -9.58 21.70
C LEU A 17 37.03 -10.15 22.61
N VAL A 18 37.40 -10.77 23.73
CA VAL A 18 36.45 -11.45 24.64
C VAL A 18 35.98 -10.54 25.78
N LEU A 19 36.75 -9.51 26.17
CA LEU A 19 36.38 -8.59 27.26
C LEU A 19 35.86 -7.22 26.79
N GLY A 20 35.80 -6.96 25.47
CA GLY A 20 35.16 -5.78 24.89
C GLY A 20 33.63 -5.82 24.80
N SER A 21 32.97 -6.87 25.32
CA SER A 21 31.53 -7.08 25.20
C SER A 21 30.72 -6.82 26.47
N ARG A 22 31.25 -6.09 27.47
CA ARG A 22 30.38 -5.46 28.48
C ARG A 22 29.72 -4.22 27.90
N GLY A 23 28.78 -4.46 26.98
CA GLY A 23 27.95 -3.43 26.34
C GLY A 23 27.56 -3.69 24.88
N ARG A 24 28.03 -4.78 24.25
CA ARG A 24 27.72 -5.08 22.85
C ARG A 24 27.58 -6.58 22.61
N TYR A 25 26.55 -7.18 23.20
CA TYR A 25 25.95 -8.39 22.65
C TYR A 25 24.83 -7.96 21.70
N ALA A 26 25.14 -7.87 20.41
CA ALA A 26 24.19 -8.32 19.40
C ALA A 26 24.97 -9.30 18.53
N PRO A 27 24.62 -10.61 18.56
CA PRO A 27 25.28 -11.60 17.73
C PRO A 27 24.98 -11.27 16.26
N VAL A 28 25.92 -11.59 15.39
CA VAL A 28 25.82 -11.46 13.94
C VAL A 28 24.42 -11.77 13.41
N PHE A 29 23.69 -10.78 12.92
CA PHE A 29 22.59 -10.96 11.98
C PHE A 29 22.37 -9.59 11.30
N TRP A 30 22.69 -9.52 10.01
CA TRP A 30 22.57 -8.35 9.12
C TRP A 30 23.53 -7.16 9.39
N LYS A 31 24.78 -7.27 8.92
CA LYS A 31 25.51 -6.07 8.47
C LYS A 31 24.84 -5.64 7.17
N GLN A 32 24.07 -4.56 7.21
CA GLN A 32 23.41 -3.96 6.04
C GLN A 32 24.44 -3.86 4.90
N VAL A 33 24.27 -4.71 3.89
CA VAL A 33 25.11 -4.71 2.70
C VAL A 33 24.63 -3.52 1.88
N SER A 34 25.49 -2.51 1.73
CA SER A 34 25.30 -1.44 0.76
C SER A 34 25.18 -2.07 -0.64
N GLY A 35 23.96 -2.38 -1.07
CA GLY A 35 23.67 -3.06 -2.33
C GLY A 35 22.60 -4.15 -2.28
N GLY A 36 22.20 -4.63 -1.09
CA GLY A 36 21.02 -5.47 -0.93
C GLY A 36 19.96 -4.65 -0.23
N ILE A 37 18.84 -4.39 -0.92
CA ILE A 37 17.65 -3.73 -0.36
C ILE A 37 17.49 -4.13 1.12
N ALA A 38 17.73 -3.16 2.01
CA ALA A 38 17.08 -3.22 3.30
C ALA A 38 15.59 -3.42 2.99
N TYR A 39 14.91 -4.32 3.69
CA TYR A 39 13.47 -4.15 3.81
C TYR A 39 13.30 -2.88 4.64
N ASP A 40 13.45 -1.72 3.99
CA ASP A 40 12.66 -0.57 4.38
C ASP A 40 11.24 -1.11 4.33
N GLN A 41 10.62 -1.23 5.50
CA GLN A 41 9.19 -1.53 5.58
C GLN A 41 8.37 -0.41 4.87
N GLY A 42 9.03 0.58 4.25
CA GLY A 42 8.50 1.51 3.25
C GLY A 42 8.77 1.20 1.76
N SER A 43 9.43 0.10 1.38
CA SER A 43 9.76 -0.19 -0.04
C SER A 43 9.44 -1.61 -0.53
N ILE A 44 8.44 -2.28 0.05
CA ILE A 44 7.52 -3.12 -0.75
C ILE A 44 6.47 -2.19 -1.36
N LEU A 45 6.95 -1.29 -2.24
CA LEU A 45 6.22 -0.26 -3.00
C LEU A 45 4.92 0.23 -2.35
N ALA A 46 4.93 1.46 -1.84
CA ALA A 46 3.74 2.30 -1.91
C ALA A 46 3.28 2.35 -3.39
N GLY A 47 2.43 1.39 -3.80
CA GLY A 47 2.05 1.14 -5.20
C GLY A 47 2.15 -0.32 -5.71
N ALA A 48 2.60 -1.32 -4.95
CA ALA A 48 2.57 -2.73 -5.38
C ALA A 48 1.31 -3.52 -4.95
N GLY A 49 0.44 -2.90 -4.14
CA GLY A 49 -0.89 -3.45 -3.84
C GLY A 49 -1.94 -2.97 -4.84
N PHE A 50 -3.05 -3.70 -4.97
CA PHE A 50 -4.25 -3.18 -5.63
C PHE A 50 -4.71 -1.89 -4.94
N ASN A 51 -5.21 -0.91 -5.70
CA ASN A 51 -5.78 0.31 -5.13
C ASN A 51 -7.13 -0.02 -4.49
N TYR A 52 -7.12 -0.30 -3.19
CA TYR A 52 -8.32 -0.63 -2.42
C TYR A 52 -8.86 0.62 -1.73
N ALA A 53 -10.05 1.04 -2.10
CA ALA A 53 -10.75 2.21 -1.60
C ALA A 53 -11.88 1.77 -0.66
N ILE A 54 -11.76 2.09 0.62
CA ILE A 54 -12.84 1.90 1.59
C ILE A 54 -13.65 3.18 1.61
N ASP A 55 -14.94 3.08 1.29
CA ASP A 55 -15.85 4.20 1.42
C ASP A 55 -16.05 4.59 2.89
N THR A 56 -16.03 5.89 3.15
CA THR A 56 -16.29 6.47 4.47
C THR A 56 -17.54 7.35 4.49
N ALA A 57 -18.22 7.49 3.34
CA ALA A 57 -19.52 8.15 3.26
C ALA A 57 -20.66 7.16 3.55
N SER A 58 -21.89 7.67 3.64
CA SER A 58 -23.11 6.84 3.78
C SER A 58 -24.20 7.34 2.83
N ASN A 59 -23.78 7.69 1.61
CA ASN A 59 -24.60 8.22 0.52
C ASN A 59 -23.88 8.02 -0.82
N ASP A 60 -24.54 8.40 -1.92
CA ASP A 60 -24.05 8.25 -3.30
C ASP A 60 -22.81 9.12 -3.65
N THR A 61 -22.22 9.84 -2.68
CA THR A 61 -20.94 10.55 -2.80
C THR A 61 -19.88 9.79 -2.01
N TYR A 62 -19.32 8.76 -2.61
CA TYR A 62 -18.32 7.90 -2.00
C TYR A 62 -17.02 8.68 -1.75
N LEU A 63 -16.46 8.48 -0.56
CA LEU A 63 -15.22 9.13 -0.13
C LEU A 63 -14.21 8.07 0.28
N ALA A 64 -12.99 8.12 -0.24
CA ALA A 64 -11.96 7.15 0.11
C ALA A 64 -10.58 7.80 0.23
N ALA A 65 -9.74 7.23 1.10
CA ALA A 65 -8.32 7.57 1.20
C ALA A 65 -7.47 6.38 0.72
N VAL A 66 -6.72 6.57 -0.35
CA VAL A 66 -5.89 5.51 -0.98
C VAL A 66 -4.45 5.98 -1.09
N PRO A 67 -3.49 5.38 -0.36
CA PRO A 67 -2.09 5.80 -0.41
C PRO A 67 -1.51 5.78 -1.83
N GLY A 68 -0.71 6.80 -2.16
CA GLY A 68 0.02 6.87 -3.44
C GLY A 68 -0.75 7.48 -4.62
N ILE A 69 -2.06 7.73 -4.49
CA ILE A 69 -2.85 8.39 -5.54
C ILE A 69 -2.81 9.90 -5.34
N THR A 70 -2.08 10.61 -6.21
CA THR A 70 -1.97 12.09 -6.17
C THR A 70 -2.72 12.78 -7.31
N ALA A 71 -3.18 12.03 -8.30
CA ALA A 71 -4.01 12.50 -9.40
C ALA A 71 -4.78 11.31 -10.01
N TYR A 72 -5.90 11.59 -10.69
CA TYR A 72 -6.57 10.60 -11.52
C TYR A 72 -5.89 10.53 -12.88
N ASN A 73 -5.20 9.41 -13.14
CA ASN A 73 -4.63 9.11 -14.46
C ASN A 73 -5.55 8.13 -15.19
N THR A 74 -5.74 8.30 -16.50
CA THR A 74 -6.53 7.35 -17.30
C THR A 74 -5.97 5.93 -17.15
N GLY A 75 -6.86 4.96 -16.97
CA GLY A 75 -6.50 3.57 -16.69
C GLY A 75 -6.27 3.27 -15.20
N LEU A 76 -6.45 4.24 -14.30
CA LEU A 76 -6.40 4.00 -12.86
C LEU A 76 -7.53 3.06 -12.44
N LEU A 77 -7.16 1.86 -12.00
CA LEU A 77 -8.08 0.86 -11.45
C LEU A 77 -8.24 1.06 -9.94
N ILE A 78 -9.48 0.98 -9.45
CA ILE A 78 -9.87 1.10 -8.05
C ILE A 78 -10.81 -0.04 -7.67
N PHE A 79 -10.52 -0.74 -6.59
CA PHE A 79 -11.44 -1.66 -5.93
C PHE A 79 -12.17 -0.89 -4.83
N LEU A 80 -13.43 -0.52 -5.08
CA LEU A 80 -14.26 0.20 -4.13
C LEU A 80 -15.00 -0.80 -3.23
N ASN A 81 -14.88 -0.60 -1.91
CA ASN A 81 -15.70 -1.22 -0.88
C ASN A 81 -16.70 -0.18 -0.34
N PRO A 82 -17.92 -0.11 -0.90
CA PRO A 82 -18.94 0.87 -0.54
C PRO A 82 -19.58 0.56 0.83
N VAL A 83 -20.05 1.60 1.53
CA VAL A 83 -20.83 1.43 2.79
C VAL A 83 -22.34 1.48 2.52
N THR A 84 -22.76 2.05 1.39
CA THR A 84 -24.18 2.22 1.02
C THR A 84 -24.38 1.96 -0.46
N ASP A 85 -25.48 1.26 -0.75
CA ASP A 85 -25.91 1.00 -2.12
C ASP A 85 -26.16 2.32 -2.86
N ASN A 86 -25.72 2.43 -4.11
CA ASN A 86 -26.04 3.61 -4.89
C ASN A 86 -27.55 3.65 -5.20
N THR A 87 -28.15 4.83 -5.25
CA THR A 87 -29.55 4.96 -5.69
C THR A 87 -29.66 5.26 -7.18
N THR A 88 -28.83 6.16 -7.70
CA THR A 88 -28.71 6.50 -9.12
C THR A 88 -27.31 7.08 -9.40
N ALA A 89 -27.23 8.30 -9.94
CA ALA A 89 -26.00 9.03 -10.20
C ALA A 89 -25.17 9.15 -8.90
N CYS A 90 -23.95 8.64 -8.95
CA CYS A 90 -23.06 8.60 -7.82
C CYS A 90 -21.65 9.07 -8.22
N THR A 91 -20.84 9.38 -7.21
CA THR A 91 -19.49 9.92 -7.40
C THR A 91 -18.50 9.26 -6.46
N LEU A 92 -17.22 9.31 -6.82
CA LEU A 92 -16.10 8.92 -5.97
C LEU A 92 -15.10 10.07 -5.86
N ASN A 93 -14.68 10.39 -4.63
CA ASN A 93 -13.61 11.33 -4.35
C ASN A 93 -12.49 10.64 -3.55
N ILE A 94 -11.38 10.34 -4.23
CA ILE A 94 -10.19 9.75 -3.62
C ILE A 94 -9.25 10.87 -3.17
N ASN A 95 -8.76 10.79 -1.94
CA ASN A 95 -7.76 11.71 -1.38
C ASN A 95 -8.11 13.20 -1.52
N SER A 96 -9.41 13.52 -1.59
CA SER A 96 -9.90 14.89 -1.84
C SER A 96 -9.39 15.52 -3.15
N LEU A 97 -9.06 14.72 -4.16
CA LEU A 97 -8.60 15.19 -5.48
C LEU A 97 -9.72 15.80 -6.34
N GLY A 98 -10.97 15.65 -5.89
CA GLY A 98 -12.18 16.10 -6.57
C GLY A 98 -13.08 14.93 -6.90
N ALA A 99 -14.39 15.10 -6.68
CA ALA A 99 -15.38 14.08 -6.98
C ALA A 99 -15.48 13.85 -8.50
N LYS A 100 -15.47 12.58 -8.91
CA LYS A 100 -15.72 12.14 -10.29
C LYS A 100 -16.97 11.31 -10.33
N ASN A 101 -17.77 11.46 -11.38
CA ASN A 101 -18.96 10.61 -11.56
C ASN A 101 -18.52 9.16 -11.75
N ILE A 102 -19.37 8.24 -11.29
CA ILE A 102 -19.29 6.83 -11.63
C ILE A 102 -20.36 6.55 -12.68
N LYS A 103 -19.97 5.83 -13.74
CA LYS A 103 -20.81 5.47 -14.87
C LYS A 103 -20.81 3.97 -15.08
N ASP A 104 -21.90 3.47 -15.66
CA ASP A 104 -21.95 2.09 -16.16
C ASP A 104 -21.03 1.90 -17.39
N GLY A 105 -20.90 0.66 -17.86
CA GLY A 105 -20.09 0.33 -19.04
C GLY A 105 -20.59 0.93 -20.36
N LEU A 106 -21.78 1.54 -20.39
CA LEU A 106 -22.37 2.21 -21.55
C LEU A 106 -22.27 3.75 -21.44
N GLY A 107 -21.76 4.29 -20.33
CA GLY A 107 -21.61 5.72 -20.05
C GLY A 107 -22.83 6.37 -19.37
N GLY A 108 -23.84 5.59 -19.00
CA GLY A 108 -25.01 6.03 -18.23
C GLY A 108 -24.76 6.12 -16.73
N ASP A 109 -25.70 6.74 -16.00
CA ASP A 109 -25.70 6.60 -14.54
C ASP A 109 -26.08 5.17 -14.16
N PRO A 110 -25.38 4.55 -13.19
CA PRO A 110 -25.69 3.19 -12.79
C PRO A 110 -27.11 3.10 -12.20
N PRO A 111 -27.83 1.97 -12.44
CA PRO A 111 -29.10 1.70 -11.78
C PRO A 111 -28.92 1.56 -10.27
N THR A 112 -30.02 1.62 -9.52
CA THR A 112 -30.03 1.39 -8.07
C THR A 112 -29.36 0.07 -7.71
N ALA A 113 -28.52 0.11 -6.67
CA ALA A 113 -27.80 -1.03 -6.11
C ALA A 113 -26.87 -1.76 -7.08
N HIS A 114 -26.43 -1.12 -8.16
CA HIS A 114 -25.35 -1.65 -9.01
C HIS A 114 -24.03 -1.69 -8.21
N ILE A 115 -23.77 -0.63 -7.46
CA ILE A 115 -22.71 -0.56 -6.45
C ILE A 115 -23.38 -0.99 -5.13
N ASP A 116 -23.20 -2.26 -4.79
CA ASP A 116 -23.79 -2.92 -3.63
C ASP A 116 -22.83 -2.89 -2.42
N ALA A 117 -23.30 -2.44 -1.26
CA ALA A 117 -22.58 -2.43 0.01
C ALA A 117 -22.12 -3.81 0.49
N ALA A 118 -22.71 -4.90 -0.04
CA ALA A 118 -22.29 -6.27 0.24
C ALA A 118 -21.11 -6.75 -0.61
N GLY A 119 -20.70 -5.97 -1.63
CA GLY A 119 -19.72 -6.40 -2.64
C GLY A 119 -18.59 -5.41 -2.88
N ILE A 120 -17.57 -5.86 -3.62
CA ILE A 120 -16.51 -4.99 -4.13
C ILE A 120 -16.83 -4.62 -5.57
N THR A 121 -16.82 -3.32 -5.86
CA THR A 121 -16.99 -2.80 -7.22
C THR A 121 -15.64 -2.44 -7.81
N LEU A 122 -15.37 -2.89 -9.03
CA LEU A 122 -14.14 -2.56 -9.76
C LEU A 122 -14.41 -1.39 -10.71
N LEU A 123 -13.66 -0.31 -10.51
CA LEU A 123 -13.77 0.93 -11.26
C LEU A 123 -12.49 1.20 -12.06
N CYS A 124 -12.63 1.75 -13.26
CA CYS A 124 -11.52 2.26 -14.07
C CYS A 124 -11.74 3.73 -14.43
N TYR A 125 -10.75 4.59 -14.19
CA TYR A 125 -10.84 5.99 -14.62
C TYR A 125 -10.58 6.12 -16.13
N ASP A 126 -11.53 6.67 -16.88
CA ASP A 126 -11.44 6.82 -18.35
C ASP A 126 -10.76 8.14 -18.80
N GLY A 127 -10.42 9.03 -17.85
CA GLY A 127 -9.94 10.38 -18.12
C GLY A 127 -10.95 11.48 -17.78
N THR A 128 -12.21 11.13 -17.54
CA THR A 128 -13.30 12.03 -17.12
C THR A 128 -14.06 11.46 -15.92
N ASN A 129 -14.53 10.21 -16.02
CA ASN A 129 -15.36 9.51 -15.04
C ASN A 129 -14.70 8.19 -14.62
N PHE A 130 -15.18 7.62 -13.51
CA PHE A 130 -14.95 6.21 -13.21
C PHE A 130 -16.00 5.36 -13.93
N VAL A 131 -15.58 4.29 -14.57
CA VAL A 131 -16.45 3.34 -15.26
C VAL A 131 -16.45 2.02 -14.49
N ILE A 132 -17.64 1.49 -14.21
CA ILE A 132 -17.81 0.15 -13.63
C ILE A 132 -17.41 -0.89 -14.68
N ILE A 133 -16.47 -1.77 -14.34
CA ILE A 133 -15.94 -2.78 -15.28
C ILE A 133 -16.23 -4.22 -14.88
N ASN A 134 -16.70 -4.46 -13.65
CA ASN A 134 -17.33 -5.74 -13.31
C ASN A 134 -18.79 -5.74 -13.79
N GLY A 135 -19.34 -6.93 -14.05
CA GLY A 135 -20.78 -7.05 -14.35
C GLY A 135 -21.64 -6.66 -13.15
N ASP A 136 -22.89 -6.29 -13.42
CA ASP A 136 -23.90 -5.92 -12.43
C ASP A 136 -23.94 -6.97 -11.31
N ASN A 137 -23.75 -6.52 -10.07
CA ASN A 137 -23.79 -7.39 -8.89
C ASN A 137 -25.23 -7.81 -8.51
N ASN A 138 -26.25 -7.20 -9.15
CA ASN A 138 -27.66 -7.45 -8.93
C ASN A 138 -28.37 -7.73 -10.28
N PRO A 139 -28.41 -9.00 -10.74
CA PRO A 139 -28.96 -9.38 -12.05
C PRO A 139 -30.48 -9.21 -12.18
#